data_AF-A0A3D4NYH0-F1
#
_entry.id   AF-A0A3D4NYH0-F1
#
_cell.length_a   1.000
_cell.length_b   1.000
_cell.length_c   1.000
_cell.angle_alpha   90.00
_cell.angle_beta   90.00
_cell.angle_gamma   90.00
#
_symmetry.space_group_name_H-M   'P 1'
#
loop_
_entity.id
_entity.type
_entity.pdbx_description
1 polymer ?
#
loop_
_entity_poly.entity_id
_entity_poly.type
_entity_poly.pdbx_seq_one_letter_code
_entity_poly.pdbx_strand_id
1 'polypeptide(L)'
;MANGFSGPVAQIVDNYLDRLKKGLKGISAKDQEDLVKEIHSHIYESFRNDPTPDEVTRILKVLDKLGEPAAVISARMPEAMVTLGKKKKLPFLILAGLLIAFFGVPLGAGGLSAAVGLIIGVLALIISFYVVAFSLILAGWLSAVVLIIRLIVPGFLDPWMDIYPLVSDPTFNTVIYILGALLISALGFGLLWLGSRMMRGIRFVFRLLFEKIKNWRNRAPVAAAKP
;
A
#
# COMPACT_ATOMS: atom_id res chain seq x y z
N MET A 1 -26.62 1.72 -25.26
CA MET A 1 -26.12 0.88 -26.37
C MET A 1 -27.07 -0.31 -26.46
N ALA A 2 -27.38 -0.82 -27.65
CA ALA A 2 -28.21 -2.02 -27.76
C ALA A 2 -27.37 -3.20 -27.23
N ASN A 3 -27.67 -3.69 -26.04
CA ASN A 3 -26.84 -4.65 -25.31
C ASN A 3 -26.84 -6.07 -25.91
N GLY A 4 -27.38 -6.27 -27.13
CA GLY A 4 -27.47 -7.59 -27.77
C GLY A 4 -28.44 -8.59 -27.09
N PHE A 5 -28.97 -8.24 -25.91
CA PHE A 5 -29.99 -8.96 -25.16
C PHE A 5 -31.35 -8.24 -25.28
N SER A 6 -32.44 -8.99 -25.16
CA SER A 6 -33.81 -8.46 -25.17
C SER A 6 -34.55 -8.82 -23.88
N GLY A 7 -35.60 -8.07 -23.58
CA GLY A 7 -36.53 -8.40 -22.49
C GLY A 7 -35.88 -8.46 -21.10
N PRO A 8 -36.31 -9.42 -20.23
CA PRO A 8 -35.80 -9.55 -18.87
C PRO A 8 -34.28 -9.79 -18.78
N VAL A 9 -33.70 -10.45 -19.77
CA VAL A 9 -32.27 -10.77 -19.82
C VAL A 9 -31.43 -9.49 -19.90
N ALA A 10 -31.85 -8.51 -20.70
CA ALA A 10 -31.15 -7.23 -20.81
C ALA A 10 -31.09 -6.51 -19.45
N GLN A 11 -32.19 -6.51 -18.70
CA GLN A 11 -32.25 -5.88 -17.38
C GLN A 11 -31.33 -6.56 -16.36
N ILE A 12 -31.24 -7.90 -16.40
CA ILE A 12 -30.37 -8.68 -15.51
C ILE A 12 -28.89 -8.37 -15.80
N VAL A 13 -28.50 -8.36 -17.07
CA VAL A 13 -27.12 -8.05 -17.50
C VAL A 13 -26.78 -6.60 -17.17
N ASP A 14 -27.67 -5.66 -17.47
CA ASP A 14 -27.45 -4.24 -17.16
C ASP A 14 -27.24 -4.04 -15.67
N ASN A 15 -28.08 -4.64 -14.82
CA ASN A 15 -27.92 -4.55 -13.37
C ASN A 15 -26.55 -5.08 -12.90
N TYR A 16 -26.11 -6.21 -13.45
CA TYR A 16 -24.82 -6.81 -13.14
C TYR A 16 -23.66 -5.87 -13.54
N LEU A 17 -23.67 -5.37 -14.77
CA LEU A 17 -22.64 -4.45 -15.27
C LEU A 17 -22.65 -3.11 -14.53
N ASP A 18 -23.80 -2.62 -14.11
CA ASP A 18 -23.93 -1.39 -13.33
C ASP A 18 -23.30 -1.55 -11.93
N ARG A 19 -23.53 -2.71 -11.28
CA ARG A 19 -22.88 -3.07 -10.01
C ARG A 19 -21.37 -3.23 -10.18
N LEU A 20 -20.93 -3.85 -11.27
CA LEU A 20 -19.52 -3.98 -11.63
C LEU A 20 -18.87 -2.60 -11.79
N LYS A 21 -19.48 -1.72 -12.60
CA LYS A 21 -19.03 -0.35 -12.83
C LYS A 21 -18.96 0.45 -11.53
N LYS A 22 -19.98 0.36 -10.67
CA LYS A 22 -20.00 1.02 -9.35
C LYS A 22 -18.88 0.53 -8.43
N GLY A 23 -18.53 -0.75 -8.49
CA GLY A 23 -17.43 -1.34 -7.72
C GLY A 23 -16.03 -0.98 -8.23
N LEU A 24 -15.89 -0.50 -9.47
CA LEU A 24 -14.63 -0.05 -10.07
C LEU A 24 -14.30 1.43 -9.78
N LYS A 25 -15.04 2.09 -8.86
CA LYS A 25 -14.77 3.48 -8.44
C LYS A 25 -13.34 3.60 -7.90
N GLY A 26 -12.50 4.35 -8.62
CA GLY A 26 -11.08 4.57 -8.29
C GLY A 26 -10.09 4.14 -9.39
N ILE A 27 -10.58 3.38 -10.39
CA ILE A 27 -9.84 3.07 -11.62
C ILE A 27 -10.08 4.19 -12.66
N SER A 28 -9.18 4.35 -13.64
CA SER A 28 -9.36 5.35 -14.68
C SER A 28 -10.59 5.04 -15.54
N ALA A 29 -11.28 6.08 -16.03
CA ALA A 29 -12.51 5.90 -16.81
C ALA A 29 -12.29 5.00 -18.05
N LYS A 30 -11.12 5.13 -18.70
CA LYS A 30 -10.73 4.31 -19.84
C LYS A 30 -10.63 2.83 -19.47
N ASP A 31 -9.86 2.51 -18.43
CA ASP A 31 -9.65 1.11 -18.03
C ASP A 31 -10.95 0.49 -17.48
N GLN A 32 -11.82 1.30 -16.87
CA GLN A 32 -13.15 0.88 -16.44
C GLN A 32 -14.04 0.50 -17.63
N GLU A 33 -14.03 1.29 -18.70
CA GLU A 33 -14.78 0.99 -19.92
C GLU A 33 -14.26 -0.26 -20.63
N ASP A 34 -12.95 -0.40 -20.74
CA ASP A 34 -12.31 -1.57 -21.36
C ASP A 34 -12.67 -2.86 -20.61
N LEU A 35 -12.59 -2.86 -19.27
CA LEU A 35 -12.93 -4.03 -18.44
C LEU A 35 -14.43 -4.36 -18.51
N VAL A 36 -15.31 -3.35 -18.45
CA VAL A 36 -16.76 -3.57 -18.57
C VAL A 36 -17.08 -4.17 -19.95
N LYS A 37 -16.41 -3.71 -21.01
CA LYS A 37 -16.60 -4.22 -22.37
C LYS A 37 -16.12 -5.66 -22.52
N GLU A 38 -14.97 -6.01 -21.93
CA GLU A 38 -14.44 -7.38 -21.90
C GLU A 38 -15.43 -8.34 -21.22
N ILE A 39 -15.90 -7.97 -20.02
CA ILE A 39 -16.86 -8.79 -19.27
C ILE A 39 -18.19 -8.90 -20.01
N HIS A 40 -18.66 -7.82 -20.63
CA HIS A 40 -19.86 -7.86 -21.45
C HIS A 40 -19.72 -8.82 -22.65
N SER A 41 -18.57 -8.83 -23.32
CA SER A 41 -18.27 -9.78 -24.40
C SER A 41 -18.33 -11.22 -23.92
N HIS A 42 -17.69 -11.53 -22.78
CA HIS A 42 -17.71 -12.85 -22.19
C HIS A 42 -19.11 -13.33 -21.81
N ILE A 43 -19.95 -12.43 -21.25
CA ILE A 43 -21.36 -12.75 -20.95
C ILE A 43 -22.10 -13.09 -22.24
N TYR A 44 -21.92 -12.29 -23.30
CA TYR A 44 -22.60 -12.49 -24.57
C TYR A 44 -22.20 -13.81 -25.25
N GLU A 45 -20.91 -14.10 -25.33
CA GLU A 45 -20.41 -15.37 -25.88
C GLU A 45 -20.89 -16.58 -25.08
N SER A 46 -20.83 -16.50 -23.75
CA SER A 46 -21.27 -17.60 -22.87
C SER A 46 -22.78 -17.81 -22.96
N PHE A 47 -23.56 -16.74 -23.09
CA PHE A 47 -25.01 -16.82 -23.27
C PHE A 47 -25.40 -17.42 -24.62
N ARG A 48 -24.69 -17.09 -25.71
CA ARG A 48 -24.96 -17.66 -27.04
C ARG A 48 -24.61 -19.14 -27.13
N ASN A 49 -23.55 -19.56 -26.44
CA ASN A 49 -23.04 -20.92 -26.50
C ASN A 49 -23.72 -21.88 -25.50
N ASP A 50 -24.53 -21.39 -24.56
CA ASP A 50 -25.24 -22.25 -23.61
C ASP A 50 -26.58 -22.76 -24.22
N PRO A 51 -26.80 -24.09 -24.29
CA PRO A 51 -27.97 -24.67 -24.95
C PRO A 51 -29.26 -24.59 -24.12
N THR A 52 -29.26 -23.97 -22.94
CA THR A 52 -30.43 -23.90 -22.05
C THR A 52 -31.61 -23.18 -22.71
N PRO A 53 -32.78 -23.82 -22.91
CA PRO A 53 -33.88 -23.23 -23.68
C PRO A 53 -34.43 -21.92 -23.11
N ASP A 54 -34.60 -21.85 -21.79
CA ASP A 54 -35.08 -20.65 -21.11
C ASP A 54 -33.97 -19.59 -21.00
N GLU A 55 -34.20 -18.43 -21.61
CA GLU A 55 -33.21 -17.36 -21.70
C GLU A 55 -32.86 -16.78 -20.31
N VAL A 56 -33.83 -16.70 -19.39
CA VAL A 56 -33.60 -16.18 -18.04
C VAL A 56 -32.73 -17.14 -17.24
N THR A 57 -33.05 -18.43 -17.25
CA THR A 57 -32.25 -19.47 -16.60
C THR A 57 -30.85 -19.54 -17.21
N ARG A 58 -30.75 -19.39 -18.54
CA ARG A 58 -29.47 -19.36 -19.24
C ARG A 58 -28.57 -18.22 -18.76
N ILE A 59 -29.09 -16.99 -18.69
CA ILE A 59 -28.27 -15.86 -18.25
C ILE A 59 -27.90 -15.96 -16.77
N LEU A 60 -28.81 -16.42 -15.91
CA LEU A 60 -28.51 -16.60 -14.49
C LEU A 60 -27.38 -17.62 -14.29
N LYS A 61 -27.36 -18.70 -15.06
CA LYS A 61 -26.28 -19.71 -15.05
C LYS A 61 -24.94 -19.15 -15.55
N VAL A 62 -24.95 -18.28 -16.55
CA VAL A 62 -23.73 -17.58 -17.02
C VAL A 62 -23.19 -16.65 -15.94
N LEU A 63 -24.06 -15.88 -15.29
CA LEU A 63 -23.66 -14.97 -14.21
C LEU A 63 -23.20 -15.72 -12.96
N ASP A 64 -23.80 -16.87 -12.64
CA ASP A 64 -23.38 -17.72 -11.53
C ASP A 64 -21.94 -18.27 -11.73
N LYS A 65 -21.58 -18.65 -12.96
CA LYS A 65 -20.21 -19.05 -13.32
C LYS A 65 -19.20 -17.90 -13.23
N LEU A 66 -19.62 -16.68 -13.53
CA LEU A 66 -18.79 -15.47 -13.38
C LEU A 66 -18.64 -15.07 -11.91
N GLY A 67 -19.65 -15.37 -11.08
CA GLY A 67 -19.71 -15.02 -9.68
C GLY A 67 -20.19 -13.59 -9.43
N GLU A 68 -20.25 -13.19 -8.16
CA GLU A 68 -20.66 -11.84 -7.77
C GLU A 68 -19.71 -10.77 -8.35
N PRO A 69 -20.21 -9.59 -8.78
CA PRO A 69 -19.38 -8.53 -9.34
C PRO A 69 -18.19 -8.16 -8.44
N ALA A 70 -18.39 -8.19 -7.12
CA ALA A 70 -17.33 -7.91 -6.15
C ALA A 70 -16.18 -8.93 -6.18
N ALA A 71 -16.48 -10.22 -6.45
CA ALA A 71 -15.47 -11.27 -6.58
C ALA A 71 -14.64 -11.08 -7.86
N VAL A 72 -15.31 -10.79 -8.98
CA VAL A 72 -14.65 -10.49 -10.27
C VAL A 72 -13.72 -9.29 -10.16
N ILE A 73 -14.17 -8.22 -9.50
CA ILE A 73 -13.33 -7.04 -9.23
C ILE A 73 -12.13 -7.40 -8.36
N SER A 74 -12.33 -8.19 -7.31
CA SER A 74 -11.25 -8.55 -6.38
C SER A 74 -10.14 -9.40 -7.03
N ALA A 75 -10.47 -10.19 -8.05
CA ALA A 75 -9.49 -10.96 -8.82
C ALA A 75 -8.60 -10.08 -9.71
N ARG A 76 -9.13 -8.94 -10.18
CA ARG A 76 -8.43 -8.02 -11.11
C ARG A 76 -7.82 -6.79 -10.42
N MET A 77 -8.29 -6.47 -9.22
CA MET A 77 -7.78 -5.38 -8.37
C MET A 77 -6.26 -5.40 -8.10
N PRO A 78 -5.60 -6.56 -7.89
CA PRO A 78 -4.16 -6.56 -7.63
C PRO A 78 -3.36 -6.04 -8.83
N GLU A 79 -3.69 -6.47 -10.05
CA GLU A 79 -3.05 -6.01 -11.28
C GLU A 79 -3.36 -4.53 -11.56
N ALA A 80 -4.60 -4.08 -11.33
CA ALA A 80 -5.00 -2.68 -11.47
C ALA A 80 -4.28 -1.75 -10.47
N MET A 81 -4.10 -2.18 -9.22
CA MET A 81 -3.36 -1.42 -8.20
C MET A 81 -1.86 -1.34 -8.51
N VAL A 82 -1.27 -2.42 -9.00
CA VAL A 82 0.15 -2.45 -9.42
C VAL A 82 0.38 -1.55 -10.63
N THR A 83 -0.50 -1.57 -11.63
CA THR A 83 -0.40 -0.72 -12.82
C THR A 83 -0.63 0.76 -12.51
N LEU A 84 -1.62 1.09 -11.66
CA LEU A 84 -1.82 2.45 -11.16
C LEU A 84 -0.63 2.95 -10.34
N GLY A 85 -0.05 2.09 -9.50
CA GLY A 85 1.16 2.39 -8.74
C GLY A 85 2.37 2.69 -9.63
N LYS A 86 2.57 1.90 -10.69
CA LYS A 86 3.62 2.13 -11.70
C LYS A 86 3.40 3.44 -12.47
N LYS A 87 2.16 3.71 -12.91
CA LYS A 87 1.81 4.89 -13.72
C LYS A 87 1.90 6.21 -12.93
N LYS A 88 1.51 6.20 -11.66
CA LYS A 88 1.59 7.39 -10.78
C LYS A 88 2.92 7.50 -10.01
N LYS A 89 3.87 6.57 -10.20
CA LYS A 89 5.11 6.46 -9.42
C LYS A 89 4.86 6.48 -7.90
N LEU A 90 3.76 5.88 -7.47
CA LEU A 90 3.37 5.81 -6.06
C LEU A 90 3.77 4.44 -5.52
N PRO A 91 4.96 4.29 -4.91
CA PRO A 91 5.47 2.98 -4.47
C PRO A 91 4.54 2.30 -3.46
N PHE A 92 3.79 3.09 -2.68
CA PHE A 92 2.81 2.58 -1.72
C PHE A 92 1.59 1.89 -2.37
N LEU A 93 1.18 2.29 -3.58
CA LEU A 93 0.11 1.62 -4.32
C LEU A 93 0.58 0.28 -4.91
N ILE A 94 1.85 0.22 -5.32
CA ILE A 94 2.49 -1.04 -5.74
C ILE A 94 2.56 -2.00 -4.55
N LEU A 95 2.99 -1.50 -3.38
CA LEU A 95 3.01 -2.28 -2.14
C LEU A 95 1.61 -2.78 -1.76
N ALA A 96 0.59 -1.92 -1.87
CA ALA A 96 -0.80 -2.28 -1.59
C ALA A 96 -1.34 -3.33 -2.56
N GLY A 97 -1.06 -3.20 -3.87
CA GLY A 97 -1.44 -4.19 -4.87
C GLY A 97 -0.76 -5.54 -4.65
N LEU A 98 0.53 -5.53 -4.30
CA LEU A 98 1.29 -6.74 -3.95
C LEU A 98 0.72 -7.41 -2.69
N LEU A 99 0.43 -6.63 -1.65
CA LEU A 99 -0.22 -7.12 -0.43
C LEU A 99 -1.59 -7.73 -0.74
N ILE A 100 -2.42 -7.07 -1.54
CA ILE A 100 -3.75 -7.57 -1.91
C ILE A 100 -3.64 -8.86 -2.75
N ALA A 101 -2.68 -8.96 -3.67
CA ALA A 101 -2.40 -10.19 -4.42
C ALA A 101 -2.00 -11.33 -3.46
N PHE A 102 -1.10 -11.03 -2.53
CA PHE A 102 -0.54 -12.01 -1.61
C PHE A 102 -1.58 -12.53 -0.59
N PHE A 103 -2.48 -11.66 -0.13
CA PHE A 103 -3.59 -12.02 0.77
C PHE A 103 -4.86 -12.50 0.05
N GLY A 104 -4.93 -12.41 -1.28
CA GLY A 104 -6.09 -12.77 -2.09
C GLY A 104 -6.04 -14.19 -2.66
N VAL A 105 -4.85 -14.78 -2.78
CA VAL A 105 -4.66 -16.16 -3.25
C VAL A 105 -4.68 -17.10 -2.03
N PRO A 106 -5.40 -18.24 -2.07
CA PRO A 106 -5.38 -19.25 -1.00
C PRO A 106 -4.04 -20.00 -1.07
N LEU A 107 -2.97 -19.30 -0.75
CA LEU A 107 -1.65 -19.90 -0.55
C LEU A 107 -1.73 -20.66 0.76
N GLY A 108 -1.42 -21.96 0.75
CA GLY A 108 -1.39 -22.80 1.95
C GLY A 108 -0.40 -22.31 3.02
N ALA A 109 0.04 -23.18 3.92
CA ALA A 109 0.91 -22.79 5.05
C ALA A 109 2.15 -21.93 4.66
N GLY A 110 2.70 -22.10 3.45
CA GLY A 110 3.80 -21.29 2.92
C GLY A 110 3.46 -19.85 2.52
N GLY A 111 2.20 -19.55 2.20
CA GLY A 111 1.75 -18.17 1.95
C GLY A 111 1.61 -17.37 3.23
N LEU A 112 1.12 -18.02 4.29
CA LEU A 112 0.96 -17.38 5.59
C LEU A 112 2.32 -16.94 6.17
N SER A 113 3.36 -17.78 6.05
CA SER A 113 4.71 -17.47 6.53
C SER A 113 5.37 -16.33 5.75
N ALA A 114 5.21 -16.30 4.43
CA ALA A 114 5.73 -15.21 3.61
C ALA A 114 4.99 -13.88 3.85
N ALA A 115 3.68 -13.92 4.13
CA ALA A 115 2.91 -12.74 4.50
C ALA A 115 3.38 -12.16 5.84
N VAL A 116 3.57 -13.04 6.83
CA VAL A 116 4.11 -12.68 8.15
C VAL A 116 5.54 -12.13 8.01
N GLY A 117 6.40 -12.78 7.23
CA GLY A 117 7.76 -12.33 6.96
C GLY A 117 7.81 -10.94 6.31
N LEU A 118 6.91 -10.67 5.35
CA LEU A 118 6.81 -9.35 4.72
C LEU A 118 6.34 -8.27 5.70
N ILE A 119 5.36 -8.59 6.56
CA ILE A 119 4.93 -7.66 7.62
C ILE A 119 6.08 -7.35 8.58
N ILE A 120 6.79 -8.38 9.05
CA ILE A 120 7.94 -8.22 9.94
C ILE A 120 9.03 -7.39 9.26
N GLY A 121 9.33 -7.66 7.99
CA GLY A 121 10.33 -6.90 7.22
C GLY A 121 9.96 -5.42 7.08
N VAL A 122 8.69 -5.12 6.79
CA VAL A 122 8.19 -3.74 6.72
C VAL A 122 8.27 -3.06 8.08
N LEU A 123 7.89 -3.74 9.17
CA LEU A 123 7.98 -3.21 10.54
C LEU A 123 9.44 -2.93 10.92
N ALA A 124 10.35 -3.87 10.64
CA ALA A 124 11.78 -3.70 10.90
C ALA A 124 12.35 -2.50 10.13
N LEU A 125 11.98 -2.33 8.86
CA LEU A 125 12.39 -1.18 8.05
C LEU A 125 11.89 0.14 8.64
N ILE A 126 10.64 0.20 9.10
CA ILE A 126 10.07 1.38 9.76
C ILE A 126 10.83 1.68 11.06
N ILE A 127 11.08 0.67 11.90
CA ILE A 127 11.81 0.84 13.16
C ILE A 127 13.22 1.36 12.88
N SER A 128 13.97 0.72 11.97
CA SER A 128 15.30 1.15 11.57
C SER A 128 15.33 2.59 11.06
N PHE A 129 14.34 3.00 10.28
CA PHE A 129 14.22 4.39 9.83
C PHE A 129 14.13 5.38 11.00
N TYR A 130 13.27 5.10 11.99
CA TYR A 130 13.12 5.96 13.17
C TYR A 130 14.35 5.94 14.08
N VAL A 131 15.01 4.78 14.21
CA VAL A 131 16.27 4.66 14.94
C VAL A 131 17.34 5.54 14.30
N VAL A 132 17.51 5.50 12.98
CA VAL A 132 18.48 6.36 12.28
C VAL A 132 18.15 7.83 12.47
N ALA A 133 16.88 8.22 12.31
CA ALA A 133 16.46 9.60 12.49
C ALA A 133 16.75 10.12 13.92
N PHE A 134 16.43 9.31 14.93
CA PHE A 134 16.70 9.63 16.33
C PHE A 134 18.21 9.69 16.63
N SER A 135 18.98 8.73 16.14
CA SER A 135 20.44 8.68 16.31
C SER A 135 21.12 9.92 15.72
N LEU A 136 20.68 10.41 14.56
CA LEU A 136 21.22 11.64 13.96
C LEU A 136 20.93 12.89 14.80
N ILE A 137 19.70 12.99 15.35
CA ILE A 137 19.33 14.09 16.24
C ILE A 137 20.20 14.06 17.49
N LEU A 138 20.29 12.90 18.14
CA LEU A 138 21.03 12.73 19.38
C LEU A 138 22.53 12.97 19.18
N ALA A 139 23.11 12.38 18.15
CA ALA A 139 24.53 12.55 17.82
C ALA A 139 24.85 14.01 17.48
N GLY A 140 24.02 14.67 16.66
CA GLY A 140 24.19 16.08 16.31
C GLY A 140 24.12 17.00 17.53
N TRP A 141 23.12 16.82 18.39
CA TRP A 141 22.99 17.62 19.62
C TRP A 141 24.12 17.39 20.61
N LEU A 142 24.47 16.13 20.91
CA LEU A 142 25.56 15.82 21.83
C LEU A 142 26.90 16.37 21.32
N SER A 143 27.17 16.23 20.02
CA SER A 143 28.39 16.75 19.41
C SER A 143 28.45 18.28 19.51
N ALA A 144 27.34 18.97 19.25
CA ALA A 144 27.27 20.42 19.40
C ALA A 144 27.53 20.86 20.85
N VAL A 145 26.94 20.19 21.84
CA VAL A 145 27.17 20.49 23.27
C VAL A 145 28.63 20.29 23.66
N VAL A 146 29.22 19.16 23.27
CA VAL A 146 30.64 18.85 23.55
C VAL A 146 31.56 19.92 22.94
N LEU A 147 31.29 20.35 21.70
CA LEU A 147 32.08 21.38 21.03
C LEU A 147 31.88 22.78 21.63
N ILE A 148 30.68 23.09 22.14
CA ILE A 148 30.44 24.33 22.89
C ILE A 148 31.25 24.34 24.19
N ILE A 149 31.29 23.21 24.92
CA ILE A 149 32.11 23.07 26.13
C ILE A 149 33.59 23.31 25.81
N ARG A 150 34.09 22.77 24.69
CA ARG A 150 35.46 23.01 24.21
C ARG A 150 35.74 24.51 23.97
N LEU A 151 34.76 25.25 23.48
CA LEU A 151 34.87 26.68 23.18
C LEU A 151 34.93 27.52 24.47
N ILE A 152 34.20 27.11 25.51
CA ILE A 152 34.19 27.79 26.82
C ILE A 152 35.42 27.41 27.66
N VAL A 153 35.83 26.14 27.62
CA VAL A 153 36.94 25.59 28.41
C VAL A 153 37.95 24.92 27.45
N PRO A 154 38.82 25.72 26.80
CA PRO A 154 39.86 25.18 25.92
C PRO A 154 40.83 24.29 26.72
N GLY A 155 41.33 23.21 26.11
CA GLY A 155 42.22 22.24 26.78
C GLY A 155 41.52 21.10 27.52
N PHE A 156 40.25 21.25 27.91
CA PHE A 156 39.55 20.22 28.69
C PHE A 156 39.34 18.93 27.88
N LEU A 157 38.93 19.06 26.62
CA LEU A 157 38.55 17.92 25.77
C LEU A 157 39.63 17.49 24.76
N ASP A 158 40.68 18.29 24.59
CA ASP A 158 41.73 18.06 23.60
C ASP A 158 42.46 16.70 23.75
N PRO A 159 42.65 16.13 24.96
CA PRO A 159 43.22 14.78 25.10
C PRO A 159 42.35 13.65 24.56
N TRP A 160 41.03 13.88 24.44
CA TRP A 160 40.05 12.86 24.04
C TRP A 160 39.45 13.13 22.65
N MET A 161 39.78 14.26 22.04
CA MET A 161 39.21 14.71 20.78
C MET A 161 40.30 15.09 19.80
N ASP A 162 40.48 14.25 18.77
CA ASP A 162 41.30 14.59 17.61
C ASP A 162 40.40 15.23 16.55
N ILE A 163 40.44 16.55 16.46
CA ILE A 163 39.66 17.31 15.47
C ILE A 163 40.58 17.70 14.32
N TYR A 164 40.24 17.22 13.13
CA TYR A 164 40.91 17.61 11.91
C TYR A 164 40.75 19.13 11.66
N PRO A 165 41.84 19.88 11.42
CA PRO A 165 41.72 21.31 11.16
C PRO A 165 41.23 21.54 9.73
N LEU A 166 39.99 22.01 9.59
CA LEU A 166 39.42 22.48 8.31
C LEU A 166 39.95 23.87 7.96
N VAL A 167 40.26 24.67 8.97
CA VAL A 167 40.79 26.04 8.85
C VAL A 167 41.88 26.25 9.91
N SER A 168 42.81 27.17 9.64
CA SER A 168 43.96 27.47 10.50
C SER A 168 43.59 28.05 11.87
N ASP A 169 42.49 28.79 11.98
CA ASP A 169 42.01 29.33 13.26
C ASP A 169 41.24 28.24 14.06
N PRO A 170 41.73 27.82 15.23
CA PRO A 170 41.09 26.79 16.06
C PRO A 170 39.67 27.15 16.52
N THR A 171 39.41 28.43 16.77
CA THR A 171 38.10 28.89 17.26
C THR A 171 37.08 28.81 16.14
N PHE A 172 37.42 29.38 14.98
CA PHE A 172 36.59 29.29 13.79
C PHE A 172 36.38 27.84 13.33
N ASN A 173 37.41 26.99 13.40
CA ASN A 173 37.30 25.56 13.12
C ASN A 173 36.23 24.91 14.02
N THR A 174 36.26 25.16 15.33
CA THR A 174 35.28 24.61 16.29
C THR A 174 33.86 25.07 15.97
N VAL A 175 33.68 26.34 15.58
CA VAL A 175 32.36 26.87 15.16
C VAL A 175 31.83 26.15 13.92
N ILE A 176 32.67 25.86 12.94
CA ILE A 176 32.29 25.09 11.74
C ILE A 176 31.79 23.70 12.14
N TYR A 177 32.49 23.02 13.05
CA TYR A 177 32.06 21.71 13.54
C TYR A 177 30.72 21.76 14.31
N ILE A 178 30.48 22.81 15.09
CA ILE A 178 29.17 23.02 15.76
C ILE A 178 28.07 23.16 14.71
N LEU A 179 28.28 23.96 13.67
CA LEU A 179 27.31 24.12 12.58
C LEU A 179 27.07 22.79 11.85
N GLY A 180 28.12 22.01 11.58
CA GLY A 180 28.02 20.67 11.00
C GLY A 180 27.19 19.72 11.87
N ALA A 181 27.43 19.71 13.18
CA ALA A 181 26.68 18.90 14.14
C ALA A 181 25.19 19.28 14.18
N LEU A 182 24.88 20.58 14.16
CA LEU A 182 23.51 21.08 14.08
C LEU A 182 22.84 20.73 12.75
N LEU A 183 23.56 20.75 11.63
CA LEU A 183 23.05 20.28 10.33
C LEU A 183 22.70 18.80 10.35
N ILE A 184 23.52 17.95 10.97
CA ILE A 184 23.23 16.52 11.15
C ILE A 184 21.93 16.35 11.96
N SER A 185 21.77 17.11 13.04
CA SER A 185 20.51 17.08 13.81
C SER A 185 19.32 17.56 12.98
N ALA A 186 19.48 18.61 12.16
CA ALA A 186 18.43 19.12 11.30
C ALA A 186 18.00 18.08 10.25
N LEU A 187 18.95 17.32 9.68
CA LEU A 187 18.66 16.19 8.81
C LEU A 187 17.83 15.11 9.54
N GLY A 188 18.20 14.78 10.78
CA GLY A 188 17.43 13.85 11.62
C GLY A 188 15.98 14.31 11.86
N PHE A 189 15.76 15.60 12.15
CA PHE A 189 14.40 16.17 12.23
C PHE A 189 13.67 16.12 10.89
N GLY A 190 14.36 16.38 9.78
CA GLY A 190 13.83 16.23 8.42
C GLY A 190 13.34 14.81 8.15
N LEU A 191 14.10 13.79 8.60
CA LEU A 191 13.70 12.38 8.51
C LEU A 191 12.48 12.08 9.37
N LEU A 192 12.41 12.57 10.62
CA LEU A 192 11.21 12.40 11.46
C LEU A 192 9.97 13.04 10.82
N TRP A 193 10.13 14.24 10.24
CA TRP A 193 9.07 14.94 9.54
C TRP A 193 8.60 14.15 8.30
N LEU A 194 9.52 13.59 7.53
CA LEU A 194 9.21 12.69 6.40
C LEU A 194 8.48 11.43 6.88
N GLY A 195 8.96 10.81 7.96
CA GLY A 195 8.34 9.65 8.62
C GLY A 195 6.90 9.93 9.04
N SER A 196 6.63 11.12 9.57
CA SER A 196 5.28 11.53 9.97
C SER A 196 4.30 11.58 8.79
N ARG A 197 4.78 11.90 7.57
CA ARG A 197 3.96 11.82 6.35
C ARG A 197 3.78 10.37 5.90
N MET A 198 4.82 9.55 5.94
CA MET A 198 4.73 8.11 5.63
C MET A 198 3.72 7.38 6.52
N MET A 199 3.67 7.69 7.82
CA MET A 199 2.73 7.06 8.76
C MET A 199 1.27 7.30 8.38
N ARG A 200 0.94 8.40 7.67
CA ARG A 200 -0.42 8.64 7.16
C ARG A 200 -0.79 7.63 6.09
N GLY A 201 0.13 7.33 5.17
CA GLY A 201 -0.03 6.30 4.14
C GLY A 201 -0.11 4.89 4.73
N ILE A 202 0.75 4.58 5.70
CA ILE A 202 0.75 3.29 6.39
C ILE A 202 -0.57 3.06 7.13
N ARG A 203 -1.08 4.05 7.88
CA ARG A 203 -2.39 3.95 8.55
C ARG A 203 -3.53 3.69 7.57
N PHE A 204 -3.48 4.28 6.38
CA PHE A 204 -4.47 4.03 5.34
C PHE A 204 -4.44 2.57 4.87
N VAL A 205 -3.25 2.02 4.60
CA VAL A 205 -3.08 0.61 4.21
C VAL A 205 -3.54 -0.33 5.32
N PHE A 206 -3.15 -0.08 6.57
CA PHE A 206 -3.59 -0.89 7.71
C PHE A 206 -5.10 -0.83 7.91
N ARG A 207 -5.73 0.34 7.75
CA ARG A 207 -7.20 0.47 7.83
C ARG A 207 -7.87 -0.37 6.74
N LEU A 208 -7.39 -0.33 5.51
CA LEU A 208 -7.89 -1.16 4.41
C LEU A 208 -7.76 -2.66 4.69
N LEU A 209 -6.59 -3.10 5.17
CA LEU A 209 -6.37 -4.51 5.51
C LEU A 209 -7.27 -4.95 6.66
N PHE A 210 -7.40 -4.13 7.72
CA PHE A 210 -8.22 -4.44 8.87
C PHE A 210 -9.71 -4.48 8.53
N GLU A 211 -10.19 -3.55 7.70
CA GLU A 211 -11.57 -3.58 7.19
C GLU A 211 -11.84 -4.83 6.35
N LYS A 212 -10.88 -5.25 5.52
CA LYS A 212 -11.01 -6.49 4.73
C LYS A 212 -11.05 -7.73 5.62
N ILE A 213 -10.17 -7.84 6.63
CA ILE A 213 -10.15 -8.95 7.59
C ILE A 213 -11.45 -8.98 8.41
N LYS A 214 -11.91 -7.84 8.91
CA LYS A 214 -13.16 -7.72 9.66
C LYS A 214 -14.36 -8.16 8.81
N ASN A 215 -14.41 -7.72 7.56
CA ASN A 215 -15.47 -8.11 6.63
C ASN A 215 -15.41 -9.60 6.26
N TRP A 216 -14.22 -10.19 6.22
CA TRP A 216 -14.06 -11.63 5.98
C TRP A 216 -14.52 -12.46 7.18
N ARG A 217 -14.16 -12.05 8.40
CA ARG A 217 -14.65 -12.68 9.65
C ARG A 217 -16.16 -12.58 9.81
N ASN A 218 -16.76 -11.45 9.39
CA ASN A 218 -18.21 -11.26 9.41
C ASN A 218 -18.93 -12.02 8.28
N ARG A 219 -18.19 -12.54 7.28
CA ARG A 219 -18.72 -13.37 6.19
C ARG A 219 -18.47 -14.88 6.41
N ALA A 220 -17.78 -15.27 7.48
CA ALA A 220 -17.72 -16.66 7.88
C ALA A 220 -19.11 -17.07 8.42
N PRO A 221 -19.86 -17.96 7.73
CA PRO A 221 -21.16 -18.45 8.22
C PRO A 221 -20.89 -19.22 9.53
N VAL A 222 -21.69 -19.13 10.60
CA VAL A 222 -23.02 -19.76 10.79
C VAL A 222 -23.13 -21.21 10.24
N ALA A 223 -22.06 -21.80 9.70
CA ALA A 223 -22.01 -23.18 9.20
C ALA A 223 -21.69 -24.21 10.32
N ALA A 224 -21.99 -23.86 11.57
CA ALA A 224 -21.91 -24.78 12.71
C ALA A 224 -23.17 -24.67 13.58
N ALA A 225 -24.34 -24.71 12.93
CA ALA A 225 -25.59 -25.00 13.61
C ALA A 225 -26.51 -25.72 12.61
N LYS A 226 -26.40 -27.05 12.60
CA LYS A 226 -27.49 -27.95 12.20
C LYS A 226 -27.15 -29.38 12.64
N PRO A 227 -28.15 -30.21 12.96
CA PRO A 227 -29.51 -29.94 13.41
C PRO A 227 -29.66 -29.97 14.94
#